data_AF-A0A9N9WKK7-F1
#
_entry.id   AF-A0A9N9WKK7-F1
#
_cell.length_a   1.000
_cell.length_b   1.000
_cell.length_c   1.000
_cell.angle_alpha   90.00
_cell.angle_beta   90.00
_cell.angle_gamma   90.00
#
_symmetry.space_group_name_H-M   'P 1'
#
loop_
_entity.id
_entity.type
_entity.pdbx_description
1 polymer ?
#
loop_
_entity_poly.entity_id
_entity_poly.type
_entity_poly.pdbx_seq_one_letter_code
_entity_poly.pdbx_strand_id
1 'polypeptide(L)'
;MEYTDEPLEGLKNKKIDKSVWLKLEQDFEKQQEYLQHFWNTTLHCQLFIKCHFTLRKLRRCVFKVLRSSSFKVWPDIRWKEVVSKFPDGFTHKFLYWTTIRVFKKFKTYSKTPLQELVDYGLDITRSKYPRRNCKLRTLTLNEYGHLEEIYYKDKLKISFF
;
A
#
# COMPACT_ATOMS: atom_id res chain seq x y z
N MET A 1 7.51 3.57 19.78
CA MET A 1 8.18 4.77 20.34
C MET A 1 9.27 4.33 21.30
N GLU A 2 8.95 3.44 22.24
CA GLU A 2 9.88 2.88 23.25
C GLU A 2 11.21 2.33 22.72
N TYR A 3 11.25 1.70 21.54
CA TYR A 3 12.49 1.12 21.01
C TYR A 3 13.24 2.00 20.02
N THR A 4 12.66 3.13 19.61
CA THR A 4 13.19 4.00 18.56
C THR A 4 13.48 5.41 19.03
N ASP A 5 12.98 5.80 20.21
CA ASP A 5 13.01 7.17 20.76
C ASP A 5 12.47 8.24 19.79
N GLU A 6 11.57 7.82 18.91
CA GLU A 6 10.98 8.66 17.86
C GLU A 6 9.47 8.79 18.08
N PRO A 7 8.89 9.97 17.85
CA PRO A 7 7.45 10.11 17.75
C PRO A 7 6.92 9.35 16.53
N LEU A 8 5.63 9.02 16.53
CA LEU A 8 4.98 8.25 15.46
C LEU A 8 5.25 8.84 14.06
N GLU A 9 5.12 10.15 13.89
CA GLU A 9 5.35 10.83 12.59
C GLU A 9 6.81 10.70 12.12
N GLY A 10 7.79 10.61 13.03
CA GLY A 10 9.20 10.36 12.72
C GLY A 10 9.44 8.97 12.11
N LEU A 11 8.57 8.00 12.39
CA LEU A 11 8.68 6.64 11.86
C LEU A 11 8.26 6.50 10.40
N LYS A 12 7.59 7.51 9.83
CA LYS A 12 7.03 7.45 8.47
C LYS A 12 8.07 7.15 7.40
N ASN A 13 9.20 7.84 7.45
CA ASN A 13 10.26 7.73 6.44
C ASN A 13 11.54 7.10 6.98
N LYS A 14 11.54 6.71 8.27
CA LYS A 14 12.71 6.15 8.93
C LYS A 14 12.87 4.67 8.56
N LYS A 15 14.11 4.29 8.22
CA LYS A 15 14.49 2.88 8.17
C LYS A 15 14.59 2.37 9.60
N ILE A 16 13.68 1.49 9.99
CA ILE A 16 13.70 0.86 11.31
C ILE A 16 14.85 -0.15 11.35
N ASP A 17 15.76 0.02 12.30
CA ASP A 17 16.93 -0.83 12.47
C ASP A 17 16.57 -2.28 12.80
N LYS A 18 17.45 -3.21 12.38
CA LYS A 18 17.26 -4.65 12.63
C LYS A 18 17.12 -4.95 14.12
N SER A 19 17.86 -4.26 14.98
CA SER A 19 17.80 -4.42 16.43
C SER A 19 16.39 -4.15 16.99
N VAL A 20 15.66 -3.19 16.43
CA VAL A 20 14.28 -2.88 16.84
C VAL A 20 13.34 -4.02 16.44
N TRP A 21 13.51 -4.58 15.24
CA TRP A 21 12.69 -5.71 14.80
C TRP A 21 12.91 -6.97 15.64
N LEU A 22 14.14 -7.23 16.08
CA LEU A 22 14.46 -8.35 16.96
C LEU A 22 13.82 -8.21 18.34
N LYS A 23 13.73 -6.98 18.89
CA LYS A 23 13.00 -6.72 20.13
C LYS A 23 11.51 -7.01 19.96
N LEU A 24 10.89 -6.47 18.90
CA LEU A 24 9.48 -6.72 18.59
C LEU A 24 9.18 -8.21 18.34
N GLU A 25 10.12 -8.96 17.78
CA GLU A 25 9.96 -10.41 17.60
C GLU A 25 9.82 -11.15 18.94
N GLN A 26 10.56 -10.72 19.96
CA GLN A 26 10.45 -11.26 21.32
C GLN A 26 9.11 -10.89 21.96
N ASP A 27 8.69 -9.63 21.85
CA ASP A 27 7.46 -9.16 22.52
C ASP A 27 6.17 -9.72 21.89
N PHE A 28 6.15 -9.88 20.56
CA PHE A 28 4.97 -10.31 19.82
C PHE A 28 4.95 -11.82 19.53
N GLU A 29 6.04 -12.54 19.82
CA GLU A 29 6.22 -13.94 19.44
C GLU A 29 5.95 -14.19 17.94
N LYS A 30 6.45 -13.29 17.10
CA LYS A 30 6.34 -13.35 15.63
C LYS A 30 7.67 -13.03 14.97
N GLN A 31 8.05 -13.81 13.97
CA GLN A 31 9.29 -13.59 13.24
C GLN A 31 9.34 -12.17 12.65
N GLN A 32 10.49 -11.52 12.75
CA GLN A 32 10.72 -10.15 12.26
C GLN A 32 10.27 -9.95 10.80
N GLU A 33 10.41 -10.96 9.93
CA GLU A 33 10.04 -10.86 8.52
C GLU A 33 8.54 -10.63 8.35
N TYR A 34 7.72 -11.29 9.17
CA TYR A 34 6.27 -11.08 9.19
C TYR A 34 5.91 -9.69 9.71
N LEU A 35 6.59 -9.22 10.76
CA LEU A 35 6.36 -7.88 11.32
C LEU A 35 6.74 -6.79 10.32
N GLN A 36 7.89 -6.92 9.66
CA GLN A 36 8.32 -6.02 8.58
C GLN A 36 7.36 -6.06 7.40
N HIS A 37 6.86 -7.25 7.03
CA HIS A 37 5.86 -7.37 5.97
C HIS A 37 4.56 -6.66 6.35
N PHE A 38 4.05 -6.90 7.55
CA PHE A 38 2.84 -6.28 8.06
C PHE A 38 2.96 -4.75 8.12
N TRP A 39 4.09 -4.24 8.65
CA TRP A 39 4.40 -2.82 8.67
C TRP A 39 4.31 -2.21 7.28
N ASN A 40 5.09 -2.74 6.33
CA ASN A 40 5.21 -2.13 5.01
C ASN A 40 3.99 -2.34 4.10
N THR A 41 3.17 -3.35 4.33
CA THR A 41 2.03 -3.69 3.45
C THR A 41 0.68 -3.32 4.03
N THR A 42 0.62 -2.91 5.30
CA THR A 42 -0.66 -2.61 5.95
C THR A 42 -0.49 -1.45 6.93
N LEU A 43 0.15 -1.68 8.08
CA LEU A 43 0.10 -0.76 9.23
C LEU A 43 0.66 0.63 8.92
N HIS A 44 1.79 0.73 8.20
CA HIS A 44 2.37 2.02 7.79
C HIS A 44 1.35 2.87 7.04
N CYS A 45 0.68 2.29 6.03
CA CYS A 45 -0.34 2.98 5.27
C CYS A 45 -1.58 3.31 6.10
N GLN A 46 -1.94 2.51 7.11
CA GLN A 46 -3.04 2.83 8.02
C GLN A 46 -2.71 4.05 8.90
N LEU A 47 -1.45 4.25 9.27
CA LEU A 47 -1.02 5.35 10.14
C LEU A 47 -0.80 6.65 9.37
N PHE A 48 -0.21 6.59 8.17
CA PHE A 48 0.34 7.78 7.53
C PHE A 48 -0.44 8.30 6.32
N ILE A 49 -1.42 7.55 5.81
CA ILE A 49 -2.27 8.02 4.71
C ILE A 49 -3.36 8.94 5.25
N LYS A 50 -3.33 10.21 4.82
CA LYS A 50 -4.30 11.25 5.21
C LYS A 50 -5.39 11.47 4.15
N CYS A 51 -5.90 10.39 3.55
CA CYS A 51 -6.97 10.47 2.55
C CYS A 51 -7.89 9.24 2.52
N HIS A 52 -9.13 9.45 2.12
CA HIS A 52 -10.17 8.44 1.98
C HIS A 52 -10.18 7.80 0.59
N PHE A 53 -10.16 6.47 0.56
CA PHE A 53 -10.37 5.69 -0.65
C PHE A 53 -10.86 4.27 -0.35
N THR A 54 -11.36 3.63 -1.40
CA THR A 54 -11.58 2.18 -1.39
C THR A 54 -10.43 1.49 -2.12
N LEU A 55 -10.13 0.23 -1.77
CA LEU A 55 -9.09 -0.55 -2.44
C LEU A 55 -9.37 -0.70 -3.94
N ARG A 56 -10.65 -0.69 -4.35
CA ARG A 56 -11.05 -0.67 -5.76
C ARG A 56 -10.59 0.61 -6.46
N LYS A 57 -10.86 1.78 -5.85
CA LYS A 57 -10.42 3.09 -6.37
C LYS A 57 -8.90 3.14 -6.46
N LEU A 58 -8.20 2.69 -5.42
CA LEU A 58 -6.74 2.62 -5.39
C LEU A 58 -6.16 1.78 -6.54
N ARG A 59 -6.67 0.56 -6.77
CA ARG A 59 -6.21 -0.29 -7.87
C ARG A 59 -6.42 0.37 -9.23
N ARG A 60 -7.59 0.96 -9.46
CA ARG A 60 -7.89 1.68 -10.72
C ARG A 60 -6.90 2.83 -10.94
N CYS A 61 -6.59 3.55 -9.88
CA CYS A 61 -5.58 4.61 -9.86
C CYS A 61 -4.19 4.07 -10.22
N VAL A 62 -3.74 2.98 -9.60
CA VAL A 62 -2.46 2.32 -9.94
C VAL A 62 -2.45 1.90 -11.42
N PHE A 63 -3.50 1.25 -11.92
CA PHE A 63 -3.56 0.84 -13.32
C PHE A 63 -3.51 2.01 -14.30
N LYS A 64 -4.12 3.14 -13.97
CA LYS A 64 -3.99 4.36 -14.78
C LYS A 64 -2.55 4.87 -14.84
N VAL A 65 -1.84 4.88 -13.71
CA VAL A 65 -0.41 5.26 -13.65
C VAL A 65 0.45 4.28 -14.46
N LEU A 66 0.18 2.99 -14.35
CA LEU A 66 0.90 1.97 -15.13
C LEU A 66 0.61 2.08 -16.63
N ARG A 67 -0.63 2.41 -17.03
CA ARG A 67 -1.02 2.58 -18.43
C ARG A 67 -0.20 3.65 -19.13
N SER A 68 0.07 4.76 -18.44
CA SER A 68 0.85 5.90 -18.95
C SER A 68 2.36 5.73 -18.76
N SER A 69 2.82 4.60 -18.24
CA SER A 69 4.25 4.34 -17.99
C SER A 69 4.94 3.71 -19.21
N SER A 70 6.28 3.74 -19.21
CA SER A 70 7.12 3.11 -20.23
C SER A 70 7.40 1.62 -19.97
N PHE A 71 6.93 1.06 -18.85
CA PHE A 71 7.15 -0.33 -18.47
C PHE A 71 6.50 -1.30 -19.46
N LYS A 72 7.16 -2.44 -19.74
CA LYS A 72 6.72 -3.38 -20.77
C LYS A 72 6.07 -4.63 -20.20
N VAL A 73 6.62 -5.16 -19.11
CA VAL A 73 6.04 -6.31 -18.38
C VAL A 73 5.97 -6.04 -16.89
N TRP A 74 5.24 -6.89 -16.15
CA TRP A 74 5.05 -6.70 -14.71
C TRP A 74 6.35 -6.63 -13.89
N PRO A 75 7.38 -7.47 -14.14
CA PRO A 75 8.66 -7.37 -13.43
C PRO A 75 9.41 -6.05 -13.63
N ASP A 76 9.18 -5.34 -14.74
CA ASP A 76 9.85 -4.07 -15.04
C ASP A 76 9.36 -2.92 -14.16
N ILE A 77 8.22 -3.10 -13.48
CA ILE A 77 7.57 -2.02 -12.73
C ILE A 77 8.46 -1.58 -11.57
N ARG A 78 8.93 -0.34 -11.66
CA ARG A 78 9.67 0.31 -10.58
C ARG A 78 8.67 0.92 -9.60
N TRP A 79 8.24 0.14 -8.62
CA TRP A 79 7.19 0.55 -7.68
C TRP A 79 7.52 1.81 -6.86
N LYS A 80 8.80 2.16 -6.70
CA LYS A 80 9.23 3.44 -6.10
C LYS A 80 8.87 4.64 -6.99
N GLU A 81 8.93 4.50 -8.31
CA GLU A 81 8.48 5.54 -9.26
C GLU A 81 6.95 5.60 -9.33
N VAL A 82 6.27 4.46 -9.16
CA VAL A 82 4.80 4.43 -9.12
C VAL A 82 4.29 5.15 -7.87
N VAL A 83 4.86 4.88 -6.69
CA VAL A 83 4.37 5.46 -5.43
C VAL A 83 4.57 6.98 -5.36
N SER A 84 5.55 7.56 -6.06
CA SER A 84 5.76 9.01 -6.10
C SER A 84 4.63 9.79 -6.78
N LYS A 85 3.72 9.10 -7.50
CA LYS A 85 2.51 9.67 -8.09
C LYS A 85 1.32 9.71 -7.12
N PHE A 86 1.45 9.12 -5.94
CA PHE A 86 0.40 9.04 -4.93
C PHE A 86 0.65 10.06 -3.80
N PRO A 87 -0.39 10.42 -3.04
CA PRO A 87 -0.20 11.22 -1.82
C PRO A 87 0.80 10.56 -0.86
N ASP A 88 1.32 11.37 0.04
CA ASP A 88 2.26 10.92 1.05
C ASP A 88 1.65 9.85 1.99
N GLY A 89 2.49 8.99 2.55
CA GLY A 89 2.11 7.87 3.44
C GLY A 89 1.83 6.53 2.74
N PHE A 90 1.76 6.50 1.41
CA PHE A 90 1.71 5.23 0.68
C PHE A 90 3.10 4.58 0.62
N THR A 91 3.16 3.25 0.72
CA THR A 91 4.40 2.50 0.43
C THR A 91 4.31 1.81 -0.92
N HIS A 92 5.47 1.64 -1.57
CA HIS A 92 5.58 0.86 -2.80
C HIS A 92 5.13 -0.60 -2.62
N LYS A 93 5.41 -1.20 -1.45
CA LYS A 93 4.95 -2.57 -1.12
C LYS A 93 3.43 -2.66 -0.99
N PHE A 94 2.79 -1.68 -0.37
CA PHE A 94 1.33 -1.62 -0.26
C PHE A 94 0.66 -1.53 -1.64
N LEU A 95 1.17 -0.67 -2.53
CA LEU A 95 0.66 -0.56 -3.90
C LEU A 95 0.84 -1.87 -4.67
N TYR A 96 2.02 -2.49 -4.61
CA TYR A 96 2.29 -3.79 -5.22
C TYR A 96 1.30 -4.86 -4.74
N TRP A 97 1.22 -5.08 -3.42
CA TRP A 97 0.41 -6.15 -2.84
C TRP A 97 -1.08 -5.95 -3.05
N THR A 98 -1.55 -4.70 -3.02
CA THR A 98 -2.94 -4.39 -3.30
C THR A 98 -3.32 -4.69 -4.75
N THR A 99 -2.37 -4.50 -5.68
CA THR A 99 -2.60 -4.59 -7.12
C THR A 99 -2.38 -6.01 -7.65
N ILE A 100 -1.31 -6.70 -7.25
CA ILE A 100 -0.98 -8.06 -7.71
C ILE A 100 -2.11 -9.07 -7.42
N ARG A 101 -2.88 -8.84 -6.35
CA ARG A 101 -4.06 -9.65 -5.99
C ARG A 101 -5.10 -9.72 -7.11
N VAL A 102 -5.13 -8.75 -8.02
CA VAL A 102 -6.02 -8.77 -9.20
C VAL A 102 -5.61 -9.87 -10.19
N PHE A 103 -4.31 -10.13 -10.31
CA PHE A 103 -3.73 -11.05 -11.29
C PHE A 103 -3.39 -12.43 -10.71
N LYS A 104 -3.74 -12.72 -9.44
CA LYS A 104 -3.44 -14.01 -8.79
C LYS A 104 -3.89 -15.25 -9.59
N LYS A 105 -4.94 -15.12 -10.42
CA LYS A 105 -5.46 -16.22 -11.25
C LYS A 105 -4.85 -16.24 -12.67
N PHE A 106 -4.03 -15.27 -13.02
CA PHE A 106 -3.43 -15.11 -14.34
C PHE A 106 -2.04 -15.75 -14.31
N LYS A 107 -1.94 -17.04 -14.66
CA LYS A 107 -0.70 -17.84 -14.48
C LYS A 107 0.54 -17.25 -15.18
N THR A 108 0.35 -16.53 -16.28
CA THR A 108 1.42 -15.97 -17.11
C THR A 108 1.62 -14.46 -16.96
N TYR A 109 1.08 -13.84 -15.89
CA TYR A 109 1.08 -12.37 -15.75
C TYR A 109 2.48 -11.74 -15.76
N SER A 110 3.53 -12.48 -15.39
CA SER A 110 4.89 -11.96 -15.43
C SER A 110 5.44 -11.75 -16.84
N LYS A 111 4.88 -12.47 -17.83
CA LYS A 111 5.30 -12.44 -19.25
C LYS A 111 4.33 -11.71 -20.16
N THR A 112 3.07 -11.55 -19.73
CA THR A 112 2.05 -10.82 -20.48
C THR A 112 2.45 -9.35 -20.62
N PRO A 113 2.28 -8.73 -21.80
CA PRO A 113 2.47 -7.30 -21.98
C PRO A 113 1.69 -6.50 -20.94
N LEU A 114 2.35 -5.51 -20.33
CA LEU A 114 1.78 -4.75 -19.23
C LEU A 114 0.48 -4.04 -19.63
N GLN A 115 0.38 -3.57 -20.88
CA GLN A 115 -0.83 -2.91 -21.38
C GLN A 115 -2.05 -3.85 -21.34
N GLU A 116 -1.89 -5.11 -21.75
CA GLU A 116 -2.97 -6.11 -21.67
C GLU A 116 -3.38 -6.39 -20.22
N LEU A 117 -2.40 -6.50 -19.31
CA LEU A 117 -2.68 -6.68 -17.87
C LEU A 117 -3.38 -5.47 -17.28
N VAL A 118 -2.96 -4.26 -17.66
CA VAL A 118 -3.54 -3.01 -17.20
C VAL A 118 -4.99 -2.89 -17.67
N ASP A 119 -5.27 -3.20 -18.94
CA ASP A 119 -6.63 -3.17 -19.48
C ASP A 119 -7.53 -4.20 -18.80
N TYR A 120 -7.05 -5.45 -18.64
CA TYR A 120 -7.74 -6.47 -17.85
C TYR A 120 -8.00 -6.01 -16.41
N GLY A 121 -7.01 -5.41 -15.75
CA GLY A 121 -7.11 -4.88 -14.40
C GLY A 121 -8.14 -3.75 -14.29
N LEU A 122 -8.15 -2.83 -15.26
CA LEU A 122 -9.13 -1.76 -15.36
C LEU A 122 -10.54 -2.32 -15.53
N ASP A 123 -10.74 -3.29 -16.40
CA ASP A 123 -12.06 -3.90 -16.64
C ASP A 123 -12.59 -4.62 -15.41
N ILE A 124 -11.74 -5.39 -14.71
CA ILE A 124 -12.11 -5.99 -13.42
C ILE A 124 -12.55 -4.93 -12.42
N THR A 125 -11.80 -3.82 -12.31
CA THR A 125 -12.12 -2.76 -11.34
C THR A 125 -13.38 -1.97 -11.71
N ARG A 126 -13.80 -1.98 -12.98
CA ARG A 126 -15.04 -1.38 -13.48
C ARG A 126 -16.25 -2.29 -13.32
N SER A 127 -16.06 -3.60 -13.36
CA SER A 127 -17.15 -4.57 -13.26
C SER A 127 -18.08 -4.32 -12.05
N LYS A 128 -19.39 -4.42 -12.29
CA LYS A 128 -20.43 -4.23 -11.26
C LYS A 128 -20.42 -5.32 -10.19
N TYR A 129 -19.69 -6.43 -10.41
CA TYR A 129 -19.66 -7.53 -9.46
C TYR A 129 -19.00 -7.10 -8.13
N PRO A 130 -19.64 -7.40 -6.98
CA PRO A 130 -19.25 -6.88 -5.69
C PRO A 130 -18.05 -7.68 -5.16
N ARG A 131 -16.86 -7.47 -5.72
CA ARG A 131 -15.66 -7.69 -4.90
C ARG A 131 -15.76 -6.71 -3.74
N ARG A 132 -15.77 -7.24 -2.51
CA ARG A 132 -15.87 -6.48 -1.24
C ARG A 132 -15.10 -5.18 -1.39
N ASN A 133 -15.84 -4.07 -1.42
CA ASN A 133 -15.29 -2.74 -1.64
C ASN A 133 -14.69 -2.23 -0.33
N CYS A 134 -13.65 -2.92 0.15
CA CYS A 134 -13.02 -2.61 1.42
C CYS A 134 -12.38 -1.23 1.36
N LYS A 135 -12.49 -0.52 2.49
CA LYS A 135 -11.76 0.71 2.77
C LYS A 135 -10.53 0.35 3.59
N LEU A 136 -9.45 1.10 3.42
CA LEU A 136 -8.36 1.06 4.38
C LEU A 136 -8.83 1.78 5.64
N ARG A 137 -8.71 1.15 6.81
CA ARG A 137 -8.93 1.84 8.09
C ARG A 137 -7.74 2.73 8.35
N THR A 138 -7.98 4.01 8.59
CA THR A 138 -6.92 4.94 8.97
C THR A 138 -6.90 5.06 10.49
N LEU A 139 -5.72 5.03 11.08
CA LEU A 139 -5.51 4.92 12.51
C LEU A 139 -4.71 6.12 13.03
N THR A 140 -5.01 6.53 14.26
CA THR A 140 -4.19 7.48 15.04
C THR A 140 -3.99 6.95 16.45
N LEU A 141 -3.02 7.51 17.16
CA LEU A 141 -2.89 7.32 18.61
C LEU A 141 -3.81 8.31 19.33
N ASN A 142 -4.59 7.84 20.30
CA ASN A 142 -5.35 8.67 21.21
C ASN A 142 -4.50 9.15 22.40
N GLU A 143 -5.11 9.91 23.32
CA GLU A 143 -4.44 10.47 24.50
C GLU A 143 -3.82 9.41 25.43
N TYR A 144 -4.32 8.17 25.37
CA TYR A 144 -3.82 7.04 26.16
C TYR A 144 -2.79 6.19 25.40
N GLY A 145 -2.42 6.57 24.18
CA GLY A 145 -1.50 5.81 23.34
C GLY A 145 -2.11 4.56 22.69
N HIS A 146 -3.44 4.43 22.67
CA HIS A 146 -4.13 3.36 21.97
C HIS A 146 -4.46 3.76 20.52
N LEU A 147 -4.50 2.77 19.63
CA LEU A 147 -4.90 2.99 18.23
C LEU A 147 -6.42 3.12 18.12
N GLU A 148 -6.88 4.21 17.51
CA GLU A 148 -8.28 4.43 17.17
C GLU A 148 -8.47 4.76 15.69
N GLU A 149 -9.67 4.46 15.16
CA GLU A 149 -10.00 4.73 13.76
C GLU A 149 -10.42 6.18 13.56
N ILE A 150 -9.83 6.83 12.55
CA ILE A 150 -10.16 8.20 12.13
C ILE A 150 -10.58 8.25 10.67
N TYR A 151 -11.31 9.31 10.32
CA TYR A 151 -11.87 9.48 8.98
C TYR A 151 -11.46 10.82 8.37
N TYR A 152 -10.68 10.76 7.30
CA TYR A 152 -10.36 11.93 6.48
C TYR A 152 -11.48 12.23 5.48
N LYS A 153 -11.83 13.51 5.31
CA LYS A 153 -12.80 13.95 4.28
C LYS A 153 -12.18 13.97 2.88
N ASP A 154 -10.87 14.20 2.80
CA ASP A 154 -10.17 14.30 1.52
C ASP A 154 -10.17 12.99 0.77
N LYS A 155 -10.58 13.03 -0.49
CA LYS A 155 -10.58 11.85 -1.36
C LYS A 155 -9.20 11.67 -2.00
N LEU A 156 -8.80 10.42 -2.25
CA LEU A 156 -7.60 10.14 -3.07
C LEU A 156 -7.66 10.91 -4.41
N LYS A 157 -6.72 11.83 -4.59
CA LYS A 157 -6.44 12.58 -5.82
C LYS A 157 -5.06 12.15 -6.32
N ILE A 158 -4.93 11.95 -7.62
CA ILE A 158 -3.67 11.60 -8.27
C ILE A 158 -3.40 12.66 -9.34
N SER A 159 -2.21 13.22 -9.32
CA SER A 159 -1.73 14.12 -10.36
C SER A 159 -1.32 13.28 -11.56
N PHE A 160 -2.15 13.29 -12.60
CA PHE A 160 -1.75 12.84 -13.93
C PHE A 160 -1.19 14.08 -14.63
N PHE A 161 0.12 14.10 -14.84
CA PHE A 161 0.80 15.09 -15.68
C PHE A 161 0.71 14.65 -17.12
#